data_AF-A0A1Q9PBU3-F1
#
_entry.id   AF-A0A1Q9PBU3-F1
#
_cell.length_a   1.000
_cell.length_b   1.000
_cell.length_c   1.000
_cell.angle_alpha   90.00
_cell.angle_beta   90.00
_cell.angle_gamma   90.00
#
_symmetry.space_group_name_H-M   'P 1'
#
loop_
_entity.id
_entity.type
_entity.pdbx_description
1 polymer ?
#
loop_
_entity_poly.entity_id
_entity_poly.type
_entity_poly.pdbx_seq_one_letter_code
_entity_poly.pdbx_strand_id
1 'polypeptide(L)'
;MLTQLEDQLMAAHREAKGTGMIDVTLPLQVMFSNTDRTVLKARLRYHGPDRDASLIMIVGLRSDILSPFQKFEPERKGRYLPCDIPGIVPGLALMTTSINTGLALSAIAKDDATRLVLVFEGLSERKGGSLKALSASVRNFMKRWTEWTDVLLGIVRRDPLVANWEIDWREYLAGESGFVTMPWFRPMTFSERELALQRVVVASKALLASVLSNGQLRDPMIRGLKEWLEDLQPLPEVISGVQIGEEVEI
;
A
#
# COMPACT_ATOMS: atom_id res chain seq x y z
N MET A 1 -10.83 16.26 11.27
CA MET A 1 -10.32 15.34 10.24
C MET A 1 -11.42 14.51 9.56
N LEU A 2 -12.36 13.84 10.27
CA LEU A 2 -13.52 13.21 9.59
C LEU A 2 -14.42 14.25 8.91
N THR A 3 -14.74 15.32 9.64
CA THR A 3 -15.44 16.51 9.13
C THR A 3 -14.71 17.10 7.92
N GLN A 4 -13.39 17.25 8.01
CA GLN A 4 -12.57 17.75 6.90
C GLN A 4 -12.66 16.88 5.62
N LEU A 5 -12.69 15.55 5.73
CA LEU A 5 -12.86 14.68 4.55
C LEU A 5 -14.26 14.87 3.94
N GLU A 6 -15.29 14.84 4.77
CA GLU A 6 -16.68 15.03 4.35
C GLU A 6 -16.86 16.40 3.67
N ASP A 7 -16.30 17.47 4.25
CA ASP A 7 -16.32 18.83 3.71
C ASP A 7 -15.63 18.92 2.34
N GLN A 8 -14.47 18.26 2.18
CA GLN A 8 -13.73 18.23 0.91
C GLN A 8 -14.51 17.48 -0.18
N LEU A 9 -15.14 16.35 0.15
CA LEU A 9 -15.97 15.60 -0.79
C LEU A 9 -17.25 16.37 -1.16
N MET A 10 -17.86 17.07 -0.19
CA MET A 10 -19.00 17.95 -0.45
C MET A 10 -18.63 19.14 -1.33
N ALA A 11 -17.46 19.75 -1.10
CA ALA A 11 -16.96 20.86 -1.92
C ALA A 11 -16.77 20.41 -3.38
N ALA A 12 -16.06 19.30 -3.60
CA ALA A 12 -15.87 18.73 -4.93
C ALA A 12 -17.20 18.40 -5.64
N HIS A 13 -18.19 17.90 -4.90
CA HIS A 13 -19.53 17.64 -5.45
C HIS A 13 -20.24 18.92 -5.90
N ARG A 14 -20.15 20.01 -5.12
CA ARG A 14 -20.74 21.30 -5.47
C ARG A 14 -20.08 21.91 -6.71
N GLU A 15 -18.75 21.85 -6.80
CA GLU A 15 -17.99 22.36 -7.96
C GLU A 15 -18.34 21.62 -9.26
N ALA A 16 -18.51 20.30 -9.18
CA ALA A 16 -18.89 19.46 -10.32
C ALA A 16 -20.39 19.53 -10.69
N LYS A 17 -21.17 20.45 -10.08
CA LYS A 17 -22.62 20.60 -10.27
C LYS A 17 -23.44 19.31 -9.98
N GLY A 18 -22.89 18.41 -9.18
CA GLY A 18 -23.62 17.28 -8.59
C GLY A 18 -24.12 16.18 -9.54
N THR A 19 -23.64 16.09 -10.78
CA THR A 19 -24.08 15.07 -11.74
C THR A 19 -23.01 14.01 -12.01
N GLY A 20 -23.37 12.74 -11.84
CA GLY A 20 -22.53 11.60 -12.25
C GLY A 20 -21.38 11.27 -11.31
N MET A 21 -20.24 10.85 -11.89
CA MET A 21 -19.01 10.48 -11.19
C MET A 21 -18.06 11.68 -11.11
N ILE A 22 -17.77 12.14 -9.90
CA ILE A 22 -16.96 13.31 -9.61
C ILE A 22 -15.52 12.87 -9.36
N ASP A 23 -14.56 13.57 -9.98
CA ASP A 23 -13.15 13.36 -9.66
C ASP A 23 -12.82 13.98 -8.31
N VAL A 24 -12.36 13.13 -7.38
CA VAL A 24 -11.94 13.53 -6.03
C VAL A 24 -10.51 13.06 -5.76
N THR A 25 -9.72 12.84 -6.82
CA THR A 25 -8.35 12.33 -6.73
C THR A 25 -7.47 13.25 -5.92
N LEU A 26 -7.40 14.54 -6.28
CA LEU A 26 -6.49 15.49 -5.63
C LEU A 26 -6.75 15.65 -4.12
N PRO A 27 -7.99 15.87 -3.64
CA PRO A 27 -8.26 15.91 -2.20
C PRO A 27 -7.82 14.64 -1.46
N LEU A 28 -8.11 13.46 -2.02
CA LEU A 28 -7.77 12.19 -1.39
C LEU A 28 -6.27 11.88 -1.45
N GLN A 29 -5.59 12.30 -2.52
CA GLN A 29 -4.14 12.20 -2.65
C GLN A 29 -3.44 13.04 -1.58
N VAL A 30 -3.85 14.29 -1.39
CA VAL A 30 -3.30 15.16 -0.32
C VAL A 30 -3.53 14.57 1.06
N MET A 31 -4.68 13.94 1.29
CA MET A 31 -5.03 13.40 2.62
C MET A 31 -4.40 12.03 2.93
N PHE A 32 -4.17 11.19 1.92
CA PHE A 32 -3.90 9.77 2.15
C PHE A 32 -2.68 9.19 1.44
N SER A 33 -2.02 9.94 0.55
CA SER A 33 -0.72 9.52 0.01
C SER A 33 0.38 9.66 1.07
N ASN A 34 1.35 8.76 1.05
CA ASN A 34 2.53 8.75 1.90
C ASN A 34 3.69 7.99 1.22
N THR A 35 4.75 7.66 1.98
CA THR A 35 5.94 6.97 1.48
C THR A 35 5.71 5.53 1.01
N ASP A 36 4.59 4.90 1.38
CA ASP A 36 4.28 3.50 1.08
C ASP A 36 3.21 3.33 0.00
N ARG A 37 2.41 4.38 -0.24
CA ARG A 37 1.28 4.34 -1.17
C ARG A 37 0.85 5.73 -1.63
N THR A 38 0.26 5.79 -2.80
CA THR A 38 -0.30 7.03 -3.38
C THR A 38 -1.68 6.79 -3.96
N VAL A 39 -2.61 7.74 -3.77
CA VAL A 39 -3.90 7.73 -4.48
C VAL A 39 -3.68 8.19 -5.92
N LEU A 40 -3.84 7.27 -6.87
CA LEU A 40 -3.64 7.53 -8.30
C LEU A 40 -4.90 8.09 -8.97
N LYS A 41 -6.07 7.58 -8.54
CA LYS A 41 -7.36 7.98 -9.09
C LYS A 41 -8.45 7.76 -8.05
N ALA A 42 -9.37 8.69 -7.94
CA ALA A 42 -10.54 8.49 -7.11
C ALA A 42 -11.79 9.14 -7.71
N ARG A 43 -12.90 8.41 -7.71
CA ARG A 43 -14.17 8.83 -8.30
C ARG A 43 -15.32 8.61 -7.33
N LEU A 44 -16.01 9.69 -7.00
CA LEU A 44 -17.14 9.73 -6.08
C LEU A 44 -18.45 9.79 -6.86
N ARG A 45 -19.41 8.96 -6.49
CA ARG A 45 -20.82 9.12 -6.83
C ARG A 45 -21.58 9.51 -5.57
N TYR A 46 -22.26 10.64 -5.62
CA TYR A 46 -23.10 11.13 -4.53
C TYR A 46 -24.30 11.87 -5.13
N HIS A 47 -25.50 11.54 -4.66
CA HIS A 47 -26.77 12.08 -5.19
C HIS A 47 -27.64 12.69 -4.08
N GLY A 48 -27.03 13.09 -2.96
CA GLY A 48 -27.73 13.57 -1.77
C GLY A 48 -27.79 12.52 -0.64
N PRO A 49 -28.23 12.94 0.55
CA PRO A 49 -28.10 12.15 1.78
C PRO A 49 -28.98 10.88 1.79
N ASP A 50 -30.10 10.89 1.07
CA ASP A 50 -31.09 9.81 1.06
C ASP A 50 -30.74 8.69 0.06
N ARG A 51 -29.66 8.84 -0.71
CA ARG A 51 -29.17 7.84 -1.66
C ARG A 51 -27.78 7.38 -1.27
N ASP A 52 -27.47 6.13 -1.57
CA ASP A 52 -26.15 5.58 -1.30
C ASP A 52 -25.06 6.35 -2.06
N ALA A 53 -23.93 6.50 -1.38
CA ALA A 53 -22.74 7.12 -1.93
C ALA A 53 -21.71 6.03 -2.20
N SER A 54 -20.97 6.14 -3.30
CA SER A 54 -19.90 5.18 -3.64
C SER A 54 -18.63 5.89 -4.04
N LEU A 55 -17.48 5.43 -3.54
CA LEU A 55 -16.16 5.91 -3.91
C LEU A 55 -15.35 4.76 -4.49
N ILE A 56 -14.86 4.94 -5.72
CA ILE A 56 -13.86 4.06 -6.32
C ILE A 56 -12.51 4.74 -6.17
N MET A 57 -11.53 4.04 -5.59
CA MET A 57 -10.18 4.55 -5.36
C MET A 57 -9.15 3.56 -5.89
N ILE A 58 -8.21 4.04 -6.69
CA ILE A 58 -7.05 3.30 -7.17
C ILE A 58 -5.83 3.81 -6.42
N VAL A 59 -5.15 2.91 -5.73
CA VAL A 59 -3.98 3.19 -4.91
C VAL A 59 -2.77 2.50 -5.51
N GLY A 60 -1.75 3.27 -5.88
CA GLY A 60 -0.42 2.76 -6.25
C GLY A 60 0.40 2.52 -4.99
N LEU A 61 1.24 1.48 -5.00
CA LEU A 61 2.17 1.20 -3.92
C LEU A 61 3.55 1.81 -4.19
N ARG A 62 4.52 1.52 -3.32
CA ARG A 62 5.87 2.08 -3.41
C ARG A 62 6.55 1.77 -4.75
N SER A 63 6.27 0.64 -5.38
CA SER A 63 6.74 0.34 -6.74
C SER A 63 6.27 1.34 -7.79
N ASP A 64 5.05 1.87 -7.68
CA ASP A 64 4.51 2.89 -8.58
C ASP A 64 5.19 4.25 -8.30
N ILE A 65 5.39 4.59 -7.02
CA ILE A 65 6.15 5.79 -6.60
C ILE A 65 7.59 5.76 -7.12
N LEU A 66 8.22 4.58 -7.10
CA LEU A 66 9.59 4.39 -7.54
C LEU A 66 9.73 4.15 -9.04
N SER A 67 8.63 4.01 -9.79
CA SER A 67 8.66 3.71 -11.22
C SER A 67 9.51 4.67 -12.09
N PRO A 68 9.73 5.95 -11.74
CA PRO A 68 10.63 6.82 -12.51
C PRO A 68 12.13 6.50 -12.32
N PHE A 69 12.51 5.71 -11.32
CA PHE A 69 13.92 5.39 -11.04
C PHE A 69 14.40 4.17 -11.82
N GLN A 70 15.68 4.18 -12.19
CA GLN A 70 16.32 3.08 -12.92
C GLN A 70 16.32 1.78 -12.11
N LYS A 71 16.18 0.64 -12.81
CA LYS A 71 16.27 -0.70 -12.23
C LYS A 71 17.39 -1.52 -12.89
N PHE A 72 18.01 -2.42 -12.13
CA PHE A 72 18.96 -3.41 -12.66
C PHE A 72 18.29 -4.36 -13.67
N GLU A 73 17.06 -4.80 -13.36
CA GLU A 73 16.25 -5.64 -14.23
C GLU A 73 14.86 -5.01 -14.44
N PRO A 74 14.67 -4.19 -15.49
CA PRO A 74 13.37 -3.59 -15.77
C PRO A 74 12.30 -4.64 -16.10
N GLU A 75 12.70 -5.81 -16.61
CA GLU A 75 11.78 -6.86 -17.05
C GLU A 75 11.45 -7.92 -15.99
N ARG A 76 11.94 -7.81 -14.75
CA ARG A 76 11.69 -8.86 -13.73
C ARG A 76 10.19 -9.00 -13.43
N LYS A 77 9.58 -10.07 -13.96
CA LYS A 77 8.14 -10.36 -13.81
C LYS A 77 7.84 -11.03 -12.47
N GLY A 78 7.50 -10.25 -11.45
CA GLY A 78 6.98 -10.74 -10.15
C GLY A 78 5.47 -10.56 -9.99
N ARG A 79 4.83 -11.25 -9.04
CA ARG A 79 3.43 -10.97 -8.64
C ARG A 79 3.34 -9.66 -7.84
N TYR A 80 4.32 -9.44 -6.96
CA TYR A 80 4.51 -8.22 -6.18
C TYR A 80 6.02 -7.93 -6.11
N LEU A 81 6.39 -6.70 -5.74
CA LEU A 81 7.78 -6.29 -5.53
C LEU A 81 8.10 -6.16 -4.05
N PRO A 82 9.32 -6.50 -3.57
CA PRO A 82 9.68 -6.39 -2.15
C PRO A 82 9.44 -5.01 -1.55
N CYS A 83 9.62 -3.93 -2.31
CA CYS A 83 9.40 -2.55 -1.87
C CYS A 83 7.93 -2.25 -1.55
N ASP A 84 7.00 -3.06 -2.06
CA ASP A 84 5.59 -2.94 -1.77
C ASP A 84 5.20 -3.56 -0.43
N ILE A 85 6.04 -4.39 0.21
CA ILE A 85 5.72 -5.12 1.46
C ILE A 85 5.06 -4.21 2.52
N PRO A 86 5.60 -3.01 2.85
CA PRO A 86 5.00 -2.12 3.84
C PRO A 86 3.58 -1.67 3.49
N GLY A 87 3.25 -1.56 2.21
CA GLY A 87 1.93 -1.18 1.71
C GLY A 87 1.01 -2.38 1.49
N ILE A 88 1.48 -3.42 0.79
CA ILE A 88 0.65 -4.55 0.34
C ILE A 88 0.23 -5.46 1.48
N VAL A 89 1.12 -5.80 2.43
CA VAL A 89 0.80 -6.77 3.49
C VAL A 89 -0.34 -6.24 4.38
N PRO A 90 -0.26 -5.02 4.93
CA PRO A 90 -1.39 -4.43 5.66
C PRO A 90 -2.62 -4.19 4.78
N GLY A 91 -2.42 -3.78 3.52
CA GLY A 91 -3.51 -3.48 2.59
C GLY A 91 -4.40 -4.70 2.30
N LEU A 92 -3.79 -5.85 1.99
CA LEU A 92 -4.54 -7.09 1.74
C LEU A 92 -5.18 -7.63 3.02
N ALA A 93 -4.52 -7.48 4.17
CA ALA A 93 -5.13 -7.81 5.47
C ALA A 93 -6.38 -6.95 5.74
N LEU A 94 -6.35 -5.66 5.38
CA LEU A 94 -7.51 -4.79 5.53
C LEU A 94 -8.61 -5.09 4.53
N MET A 95 -8.25 -5.39 3.28
CA MET A 95 -9.21 -5.79 2.26
C MET A 95 -9.99 -7.02 2.71
N THR A 96 -9.35 -8.00 3.34
CA THR A 96 -10.02 -9.22 3.84
C THR A 96 -10.79 -9.05 5.15
N THR A 97 -10.41 -8.08 5.99
CA THR A 97 -11.13 -7.80 7.25
C THR A 97 -12.26 -6.79 7.10
N SER A 98 -12.19 -5.92 6.09
CA SER A 98 -13.11 -4.80 5.94
C SER A 98 -14.29 -5.10 5.00
N ILE A 99 -14.34 -6.28 4.37
CA ILE A 99 -15.46 -6.70 3.52
C ILE A 99 -16.75 -6.57 4.33
N ASN A 100 -17.74 -5.85 3.79
CA ASN A 100 -19.05 -5.58 4.40
C ASN A 100 -19.04 -4.61 5.61
N THR A 101 -17.91 -3.95 5.91
CA THR A 101 -17.86 -2.84 6.91
C THR A 101 -17.79 -1.44 6.29
N GLY A 102 -17.97 -1.38 4.97
CA GLY A 102 -17.94 -0.15 4.15
C GLY A 102 -16.98 -0.23 2.97
N LEU A 103 -16.11 -1.23 2.92
CA LEU A 103 -15.45 -1.68 1.69
C LEU A 103 -16.36 -2.72 1.04
N ALA A 104 -16.91 -2.39 -0.13
CA ALA A 104 -17.85 -3.24 -0.86
C ALA A 104 -17.13 -4.21 -1.80
N LEU A 105 -16.13 -3.72 -2.52
CA LEU A 105 -15.33 -4.51 -3.45
C LEU A 105 -13.86 -4.11 -3.36
N SER A 106 -12.98 -5.05 -3.67
CA SER A 106 -11.56 -4.77 -3.79
C SER A 106 -10.90 -5.71 -4.80
N ALA A 107 -9.89 -5.22 -5.51
CA ALA A 107 -9.14 -5.98 -6.50
C ALA A 107 -7.69 -5.53 -6.55
N ILE A 108 -6.84 -6.39 -7.09
CA ILE A 108 -5.44 -6.10 -7.37
C ILE A 108 -5.32 -5.93 -8.88
N ALA A 109 -4.97 -4.73 -9.33
CA ALA A 109 -4.65 -4.45 -10.72
C ALA A 109 -3.14 -4.57 -10.91
N LYS A 110 -2.74 -5.29 -11.97
CA LYS A 110 -1.33 -5.59 -12.25
C LYS A 110 -0.99 -5.15 -13.67
N ASP A 111 -0.29 -4.03 -13.74
CA ASP A 111 0.39 -3.57 -14.94
C ASP A 111 1.91 -3.62 -14.66
N ASP A 112 2.62 -2.51 -14.85
CA ASP A 112 4.05 -2.37 -14.56
C ASP A 112 4.35 -2.17 -13.06
N ALA A 113 3.32 -1.90 -12.25
CA ALA A 113 3.40 -1.71 -10.80
C ALA A 113 2.19 -2.30 -10.08
N THR A 114 2.34 -2.59 -8.78
CA THR A 114 1.25 -3.12 -7.96
C THR A 114 0.24 -2.03 -7.62
N ARG A 115 -1.03 -2.22 -7.98
CA ARG A 115 -2.12 -1.29 -7.67
C ARG A 115 -3.28 -1.99 -6.96
N LEU A 116 -3.86 -1.29 -6.01
CA LEU A 116 -5.05 -1.75 -5.27
C LEU A 116 -6.25 -0.91 -5.69
N VAL A 117 -7.31 -1.58 -6.13
CA VAL A 117 -8.61 -0.98 -6.43
C VAL A 117 -9.52 -1.22 -5.23
N LEU A 118 -10.02 -0.15 -4.65
CA LEU A 118 -10.86 -0.15 -3.46
C LEU A 118 -12.19 0.54 -3.77
N VAL A 119 -13.29 -0.13 -3.53
CA VAL A 119 -14.64 0.42 -3.70
C VAL A 119 -15.31 0.51 -2.34
N PHE A 120 -15.57 1.74 -1.91
CA PHE A 120 -16.26 2.04 -0.66
C PHE A 120 -17.71 2.43 -0.93
N GLU A 121 -18.60 2.05 -0.01
CA GLU A 121 -20.01 2.42 -0.04
C GLU A 121 -20.44 3.02 1.30
N GLY A 122 -21.22 4.10 1.21
CA GLY A 122 -21.89 4.72 2.34
C GLY A 122 -23.39 4.58 2.17
N LEU A 123 -24.00 3.78 3.03
CA LEU A 123 -25.45 3.52 2.98
C LEU A 123 -26.24 4.71 3.53
N SER A 124 -27.30 5.12 2.83
CA SER A 124 -28.15 6.25 3.23
C SER A 124 -28.88 6.03 4.57
N GLU A 125 -29.15 4.77 4.91
CA GLU A 125 -29.81 4.39 6.16
C GLU A 125 -28.99 4.69 7.42
N ARG A 126 -27.69 5.00 7.28
CA ARG A 126 -26.81 5.28 8.42
C ARG A 126 -27.01 6.70 8.97
N LYS A 127 -26.95 6.82 10.29
CA LYS A 127 -27.10 8.10 11.02
C LYS A 127 -26.11 9.15 10.53
N GLY A 128 -26.64 10.24 9.97
CA GLY A 128 -25.88 11.35 9.42
C GLY A 128 -25.62 11.30 7.91
N GLY A 129 -26.25 10.35 7.20
CA GLY A 129 -26.28 10.31 5.74
C GLY A 129 -25.18 9.47 5.10
N SER A 130 -25.39 9.12 3.84
CA SER A 130 -24.50 8.26 3.05
C SER A 130 -23.07 8.78 2.94
N LEU A 131 -22.88 10.08 2.72
CA LEU A 131 -21.54 10.66 2.56
C LEU A 131 -20.71 10.61 3.85
N LYS A 132 -21.33 10.86 5.00
CA LYS A 132 -20.67 10.76 6.30
C LYS A 132 -20.27 9.32 6.59
N ALA A 133 -21.15 8.37 6.31
CA ALA A 133 -20.85 6.94 6.43
C ALA A 133 -19.69 6.52 5.54
N LEU A 134 -19.70 6.93 4.27
CA LEU A 134 -18.62 6.70 3.31
C LEU A 134 -17.29 7.27 3.82
N SER A 135 -17.29 8.54 4.22
CA SER A 135 -16.12 9.24 4.74
C SER A 135 -15.54 8.55 5.96
N ALA A 136 -16.39 8.04 6.86
CA ALA A 136 -15.96 7.29 8.03
C ALA A 136 -15.27 5.97 7.65
N SER A 137 -15.86 5.21 6.71
CA SER A 137 -15.29 3.95 6.24
C SER A 137 -13.93 4.17 5.55
N VAL A 138 -13.83 5.14 4.65
CA VAL A 138 -12.57 5.50 3.98
C VAL A 138 -11.51 5.91 5.00
N ARG A 139 -11.85 6.83 5.92
CA ARG A 139 -10.91 7.30 6.95
C ARG A 139 -10.42 6.15 7.83
N ASN A 140 -11.33 5.30 8.31
CA ASN A 140 -10.98 4.19 9.19
C ASN A 140 -10.08 3.19 8.48
N PHE A 141 -10.37 2.87 7.22
CA PHE A 141 -9.54 2.00 6.40
C PHE A 141 -8.13 2.58 6.22
N MET A 142 -8.02 3.83 5.73
CA MET A 142 -6.72 4.46 5.47
C MET A 142 -5.90 4.68 6.75
N LYS A 143 -6.55 5.02 7.86
CA LYS A 143 -5.88 5.15 9.16
C LYS A 143 -5.33 3.81 9.63
N ARG A 144 -6.17 2.76 9.59
CA ARG A 144 -5.75 1.42 10.01
C ARG A 144 -4.61 0.88 9.14
N TRP A 145 -4.63 1.23 7.85
CA TRP A 145 -3.56 0.86 6.92
C TRP A 145 -2.23 1.44 7.39
N THR A 146 -2.16 2.74 7.70
CA THR A 146 -0.95 3.36 8.28
C THR A 146 -0.55 2.67 9.58
N GLU A 147 -1.48 2.49 10.51
CA GLU A 147 -1.18 1.87 11.81
C GLU A 147 -0.55 0.47 11.67
N TRP A 148 -1.06 -0.34 10.74
CA TRP A 148 -0.53 -1.69 10.51
C TRP A 148 0.79 -1.69 9.74
N THR A 149 1.00 -0.74 8.83
CA THR A 149 2.33 -0.50 8.23
C THR A 149 3.36 -0.16 9.30
N ASP A 150 3.02 0.73 10.24
CA ASP A 150 3.92 1.11 11.34
C ASP A 150 4.20 -0.06 12.28
N VAL A 151 3.19 -0.90 12.56
CA VAL A 151 3.38 -2.14 13.33
C VAL A 151 4.33 -3.10 12.62
N LEU A 152 4.15 -3.34 11.31
CA LEU A 152 5.02 -4.21 10.54
C LEU A 152 6.48 -3.76 10.62
N LEU A 153 6.74 -2.49 10.31
CA LEU A 153 8.09 -1.92 10.37
C LEU A 153 8.65 -1.89 11.79
N GLY A 154 7.78 -1.69 12.79
CA GLY A 154 8.13 -1.76 14.20
C GLY A 154 8.56 -3.17 14.63
N ILE A 155 7.90 -4.22 14.15
CA ILE A 155 8.29 -5.62 14.42
C ILE A 155 9.68 -5.89 13.83
N VAL A 156 9.90 -5.54 12.56
CA VAL A 156 11.19 -5.79 11.90
C VAL A 156 12.31 -5.01 12.60
N ARG A 157 12.10 -3.73 12.92
CA ARG A 157 13.13 -2.89 13.57
C ARG A 157 13.50 -3.35 14.98
N ARG A 158 12.59 -4.02 15.69
CA ARG A 158 12.81 -4.52 17.06
C ARG A 158 13.30 -5.96 17.11
N ASP A 159 13.42 -6.61 15.95
CA ASP A 159 13.85 -7.99 15.87
C ASP A 159 15.33 -8.10 16.27
N PRO A 160 15.68 -8.90 17.29
CA PRO A 160 17.03 -8.92 17.85
C PRO A 160 18.11 -9.37 16.85
N LEU A 161 17.73 -10.07 15.78
CA LEU A 161 18.68 -10.52 14.75
C LEU A 161 19.13 -9.38 13.82
N VAL A 162 18.33 -8.31 13.70
CA VAL A 162 18.54 -7.22 12.73
C VAL A 162 18.41 -5.82 13.32
N ALA A 163 18.04 -5.70 14.60
CA ALA A 163 17.79 -4.42 15.28
C ALA A 163 19.00 -3.46 15.27
N ASN A 164 20.21 -4.02 15.26
CA ASN A 164 21.45 -3.25 15.29
C ASN A 164 21.92 -2.76 13.91
N TRP A 165 21.20 -3.08 12.83
CA TRP A 165 21.65 -2.74 11.48
C TRP A 165 21.43 -1.27 11.11
N GLU A 166 20.68 -0.51 11.92
CA GLU A 166 20.37 0.91 11.71
C GLU A 166 19.87 1.22 10.29
N ILE A 167 19.00 0.35 9.75
CA ILE A 167 18.51 0.48 8.38
C ILE A 167 17.12 1.11 8.21
N ASP A 168 16.95 1.85 7.11
CA ASP A 168 15.65 2.20 6.57
C ASP A 168 15.16 1.02 5.73
N TRP A 169 14.25 0.25 6.34
CA TRP A 169 13.65 -0.91 5.73
C TRP A 169 12.95 -0.61 4.40
N ARG A 170 12.46 0.62 4.18
CA ARG A 170 11.83 0.99 2.91
C ARG A 170 12.86 1.09 1.78
N GLU A 171 14.02 1.66 2.07
CA GLU A 171 15.09 1.80 1.08
C GLU A 171 15.82 0.47 0.86
N TYR A 172 16.02 -0.30 1.92
CA TYR A 172 16.48 -1.68 1.81
C TYR A 172 15.61 -2.50 0.84
N LEU A 173 14.30 -2.50 1.04
CA LEU A 173 13.36 -3.24 0.18
C LEU A 173 13.24 -2.66 -1.23
N ALA A 174 13.48 -1.35 -1.41
CA ALA A 174 13.61 -0.72 -2.73
C ALA A 174 14.82 -1.30 -3.49
N GLY A 175 15.97 -1.43 -2.82
CA GLY A 175 17.14 -2.10 -3.36
C GLY A 175 16.86 -3.56 -3.74
N GLU A 176 16.17 -4.32 -2.87
CA GLU A 176 15.75 -5.71 -3.18
C GLU A 176 14.71 -5.82 -4.30
N SER A 177 14.10 -4.71 -4.70
CA SER A 177 13.21 -4.63 -5.86
C SER A 177 13.94 -4.24 -7.15
N GLY A 178 15.25 -4.04 -7.07
CA GLY A 178 16.14 -3.76 -8.18
C GLY A 178 16.33 -2.27 -8.50
N PHE A 179 15.81 -1.34 -7.69
CA PHE A 179 15.97 0.09 -7.94
C PHE A 179 17.41 0.55 -7.59
N VAL A 180 18.05 1.25 -8.53
CA VAL A 180 19.49 1.59 -8.53
C VAL A 180 19.85 2.67 -7.51
N THR A 181 18.93 3.60 -7.21
CA THR A 181 19.21 4.86 -6.50
C THR A 181 19.39 4.79 -4.99
N MET A 182 19.73 3.64 -4.40
CA MET A 182 19.89 3.51 -2.94
C MET A 182 21.32 3.21 -2.43
N PRO A 183 22.39 3.88 -2.94
CA PRO A 183 23.78 3.61 -2.57
C PRO A 183 24.19 4.03 -1.14
N TRP A 184 23.26 4.53 -0.31
CA TRP A 184 23.57 5.01 1.05
C TRP A 184 23.23 4.02 2.18
N PHE A 185 22.77 2.81 1.85
CA PHE A 185 22.69 1.76 2.86
C PHE A 185 24.04 1.09 3.05
N ARG A 186 24.46 0.95 4.30
CA ARG A 186 25.63 0.16 4.70
C ARG A 186 25.69 -1.12 3.85
N PRO A 187 26.80 -1.40 3.14
CA PRO A 187 26.88 -2.60 2.31
C PRO A 187 26.67 -3.83 3.19
N MET A 188 25.52 -4.46 3.03
CA MET A 188 25.16 -5.71 3.70
C MET A 188 25.67 -6.86 2.84
N THR A 189 26.28 -7.85 3.49
CA THR A 189 26.64 -9.11 2.84
C THR A 189 25.39 -9.84 2.35
N PHE A 190 25.54 -10.75 1.40
CA PHE A 190 24.39 -11.54 0.90
C PHE A 190 23.66 -12.27 2.02
N SER A 191 24.40 -12.89 2.95
CA SER A 191 23.83 -13.61 4.10
C SER A 191 23.07 -12.69 5.05
N GLU A 192 23.54 -11.45 5.29
CA GLU A 192 22.78 -10.47 6.08
C GLU A 192 21.49 -10.07 5.37
N ARG A 193 21.51 -9.90 4.05
CA ARG A 193 20.31 -9.56 3.25
C ARG A 193 19.31 -10.71 3.22
N GLU A 194 19.79 -11.94 3.07
CA GLU A 194 18.97 -13.14 3.20
C GLU A 194 18.27 -13.20 4.56
N LEU A 195 19.03 -13.00 5.63
CA LEU A 195 18.48 -12.93 6.98
C LEU A 195 17.47 -11.78 7.11
N ALA A 196 17.76 -10.59 6.55
CA ALA A 196 16.86 -9.44 6.53
C ALA A 196 15.50 -9.78 5.93
N LEU A 197 15.50 -10.35 4.72
CA LEU A 197 14.28 -10.75 4.01
C LEU A 197 13.53 -11.81 4.81
N GLN A 198 14.22 -12.82 5.37
CA GLN A 198 13.59 -13.80 6.24
C GLN A 198 12.89 -13.13 7.45
N ARG A 199 13.50 -12.12 8.07
CA ARG A 199 12.88 -11.40 9.20
C ARG A 199 11.69 -10.56 8.75
N VAL A 200 11.74 -9.94 7.57
CA VAL A 200 10.59 -9.23 6.98
C VAL A 200 9.43 -10.20 6.71
N VAL A 201 9.71 -11.41 6.23
CA VAL A 201 8.71 -12.47 6.01
C VAL A 201 8.09 -12.92 7.34
N VAL A 202 8.90 -13.15 8.37
CA VAL A 202 8.43 -13.50 9.71
C VAL A 202 7.53 -12.41 10.28
N ALA A 203 7.95 -11.14 10.20
CA ALA A 203 7.17 -10.00 10.68
C ALA A 203 5.85 -9.85 9.92
N SER A 204 5.86 -10.03 8.60
CA SER A 204 4.66 -9.99 7.75
C SER A 204 3.68 -11.09 8.13
N LYS A 205 4.16 -12.33 8.33
CA LYS A 205 3.34 -13.45 8.78
C LYS A 205 2.79 -13.24 10.19
N ALA A 206 3.59 -12.67 11.09
CA ALA A 206 3.15 -12.33 12.45
C ALA A 206 2.03 -11.28 12.45
N LEU A 207 2.16 -10.22 11.65
CA LEU A 207 1.10 -9.22 11.48
C LEU A 207 -0.18 -9.90 10.98
N LEU A 208 -0.10 -10.67 9.88
CA LEU A 208 -1.27 -11.37 9.31
C LEU A 208 -1.94 -12.29 10.33
N ALA A 209 -1.18 -13.08 11.08
CA ALA A 209 -1.72 -13.97 12.10
C ALA A 209 -2.37 -13.22 13.28
N SER A 210 -1.91 -12.00 13.57
CA SER A 210 -2.44 -11.18 14.67
C SER A 210 -3.74 -10.45 14.32
N VAL A 211 -3.96 -10.13 13.04
CA VAL A 211 -5.11 -9.30 12.61
C VAL A 211 -6.17 -10.09 11.85
N LEU A 212 -5.85 -11.30 11.37
CA LEU A 212 -6.78 -12.14 10.61
C LEU A 212 -7.23 -13.36 11.40
N SER A 213 -8.50 -13.71 11.27
CA SER A 213 -9.04 -14.99 11.74
C SER A 213 -8.53 -16.17 10.91
N ASN A 214 -8.62 -17.38 11.46
CA ASN A 214 -8.28 -18.62 10.74
C ASN A 214 -9.05 -18.78 9.41
N GLY A 215 -10.29 -18.27 9.33
CA GLY A 215 -11.05 -18.24 8.08
C GLY A 215 -10.44 -17.29 7.06
N GLN A 216 -10.12 -16.06 7.47
CA GLN A 216 -9.51 -15.04 6.60
C GLN A 216 -8.09 -15.42 6.16
N LEU A 217 -7.33 -16.15 6.99
CA LEU A 217 -6.01 -16.67 6.61
C LEU A 217 -6.06 -17.69 5.47
N ARG A 218 -7.23 -18.27 5.19
CA ARG A 218 -7.47 -19.20 4.06
C ARG A 218 -7.93 -18.49 2.80
N ASP A 219 -8.19 -17.17 2.86
CA ASP A 219 -8.57 -16.38 1.70
C ASP A 219 -7.49 -16.53 0.59
N PRO A 220 -7.88 -16.79 -0.67
CA PRO A 220 -6.92 -16.98 -1.77
C PRO A 220 -5.94 -15.82 -1.96
N MET A 221 -6.36 -14.59 -1.67
CA MET A 221 -5.52 -13.39 -1.73
C MET A 221 -4.41 -13.44 -0.68
N ILE A 222 -4.75 -13.83 0.55
CA ILE A 222 -3.80 -13.96 1.67
C ILE A 222 -2.88 -15.16 1.47
N ARG A 223 -3.40 -16.28 0.95
CA ARG A 223 -2.56 -17.44 0.60
C ARG A 223 -1.53 -17.07 -0.46
N GLY A 224 -1.96 -16.44 -1.56
CA GLY A 224 -1.05 -16.00 -2.61
C GLY A 224 -0.03 -14.95 -2.14
N LEU A 225 -0.38 -14.11 -1.17
CA LEU A 225 0.57 -13.20 -0.52
C LEU A 225 1.62 -13.98 0.30
N LYS A 226 1.21 -14.97 1.08
CA LYS A 226 2.13 -15.79 1.89
C LYS A 226 3.09 -16.60 1.04
N GLU A 227 2.60 -17.22 -0.03
CA GLU A 227 3.41 -17.97 -0.99
C GLU A 227 4.47 -17.05 -1.61
N TRP A 228 4.08 -15.86 -2.08
CA TRP A 228 5.05 -14.87 -2.57
C TRP A 228 6.08 -14.44 -1.53
N LEU A 229 5.67 -14.23 -0.28
CA LEU A 229 6.60 -13.87 0.80
C LEU A 229 7.62 -14.99 1.05
N GLU A 230 7.22 -16.26 0.96
CA GLU A 230 8.10 -17.41 1.15
C GLU A 230 9.14 -17.57 0.04
N ASP A 231 8.80 -17.13 -1.18
CA ASP A 231 9.68 -17.22 -2.35
C ASP A 231 10.67 -16.04 -2.48
N LEU A 232 10.69 -15.11 -1.51
CA LEU A 232 11.60 -13.96 -1.55
C LEU A 232 13.06 -14.40 -1.42
N GLN A 233 13.91 -13.89 -2.31
CA GLN A 233 15.35 -14.13 -2.36
C GLN A 233 16.09 -12.81 -2.56
N PRO A 234 17.27 -12.60 -1.94
CA PRO A 234 18.04 -11.37 -2.12
C PRO A 234 18.52 -11.22 -3.56
N LEU A 235 18.58 -9.98 -4.05
CA LEU A 235 19.12 -9.69 -5.37
C LEU A 235 20.67 -9.77 -5.40
N PRO A 236 21.27 -10.63 -6.26
CA PRO A 236 22.72 -10.74 -6.38
C PRO A 236 23.43 -9.47 -6.86
N GLU A 237 22.82 -8.71 -7.77
CA GLU A 237 23.41 -7.54 -8.43
C GLU A 237 23.68 -6.39 -7.45
N VAL A 238 22.90 -6.34 -6.37
CA VAL A 238 23.07 -5.39 -5.26
C VAL A 238 24.30 -5.75 -4.41
N ILE A 239 24.81 -7.00 -4.45
CA ILE A 239 26.08 -7.38 -3.79
C ILE A 239 27.28 -6.79 -4.52
N SER A 240 27.21 -6.75 -5.86
CA SER A 240 28.35 -6.40 -6.70
C SER A 240 28.64 -4.90 -6.80
N GLY A 241 27.83 -4.04 -6.18
CA GLY A 241 28.05 -2.59 -6.17
C GLY A 241 28.32 -2.07 -7.58
N VAL A 242 27.44 -2.38 -8.54
CA VAL A 242 27.56 -1.81 -9.89
C VAL A 242 27.52 -0.29 -9.71
N GLN A 243 28.70 0.33 -9.72
CA GLN A 243 28.88 1.76 -9.86
C GLN A 243 28.41 2.07 -11.28
N ILE A 244 27.11 2.28 -11.44
CA ILE A 244 26.59 2.94 -12.64
C ILE A 244 27.13 4.36 -12.51
N GLY A 245 28.26 4.60 -13.18
CA GLY A 245 28.81 5.94 -13.34
C GLY A 245 27.71 6.81 -13.92
N GLU A 246 27.48 7.95 -13.28
CA GLU A 246 26.72 9.05 -13.86
C GLU A 246 27.46 9.51 -15.13
N GLU A 247 27.19 8.87 -16.27
CA GLU A 247 27.36 9.54 -17.56
C GLU A 247 26.15 10.47 -17.73
N VAL A 248 26.29 11.65 -17.15
CA VAL A 248 25.57 12.83 -17.59
C VAL A 248 26.17 13.22 -18.94
N GLU A 249 25.52 12.86 -20.04
CA GLU A 249 25.73 13.57 -21.30
C GLU A 249 24.67 14.69 -21.42
N ILE A 250 25.19 15.88 -21.70
CA ILE A 250 24.55 17.21 -21.77
C ILE A 250 23.65 17.33 -22.99
#